data_AF-A0A5R1NXT4-F1
#
_entry.id   AF-A0A5R1NXT4-F1
#
_cell.length_a   1.000
_cell.length_b   1.000
_cell.length_c   1.000
_cell.angle_alpha   90.00
_cell.angle_beta   90.00
_cell.angle_gamma   90.00
#
_symmetry.space_group_name_H-M   'P 1'
#
loop_
_entity.id
_entity.type
_entity.pdbx_description
1 polymer ?
#
loop_
_entity_poly.entity_id
_entity_poly.type
_entity_poly.pdbx_seq_one_letter_code
_entity_poly.pdbx_strand_id
1 'polypeptide(L)'
;MERIADSLTLFDWNAFSSTLIATLVGALVAALISISLYRHEGKARDAAEVDAAVITLMRAIQSYSQDYRKFIRALDARASQPPLAVQQGWTDRVVVVDEPDRTEIDTAVETLIVLTRTDDRVIAERTREVLYQLNFLKDSDRQAIEYAAVRRVLVAWRAGKRSTAETLSGLAVVDERRRLIIEGKPETDLPAPPEPYAGTAV
;
A
#
# COMPACT_ATOMS: atom_id res chain seq x y z
N MET A 1 -4.69 -52.73 -57.48
CA MET A 1 -5.59 -51.61 -57.17
C MET A 1 -6.73 -52.06 -56.25
N GLU A 2 -7.42 -53.17 -56.54
CA GLU A 2 -8.53 -53.70 -55.72
C GLU A 2 -8.13 -54.09 -54.28
N ARG A 3 -6.95 -54.69 -54.05
CA ARG A 3 -6.47 -55.03 -52.68
C ARG A 3 -6.23 -53.84 -51.75
N ILE A 4 -5.92 -52.66 -52.31
CA ILE A 4 -5.73 -51.43 -51.52
C ILE A 4 -7.09 -50.78 -51.25
N ALA A 5 -8.04 -50.91 -52.17
CA ALA A 5 -9.42 -50.48 -51.98
C ALA A 5 -10.14 -51.29 -50.89
N ASP A 6 -9.93 -52.62 -50.84
CA ASP A 6 -10.50 -53.49 -49.80
C ASP A 6 -9.90 -53.26 -48.39
N SER A 7 -8.66 -52.78 -48.31
CA SER A 7 -8.07 -52.38 -47.03
C SER A 7 -8.56 -51.02 -46.52
N LEU A 8 -9.11 -50.17 -47.41
CA LEU A 8 -9.67 -48.86 -47.06
C LEU A 8 -11.16 -48.95 -46.68
N THR A 9 -11.87 -50.01 -47.07
CA THR A 9 -13.28 -50.24 -46.71
C THR A 9 -13.47 -50.84 -45.30
N LEU A 10 -12.40 -51.33 -44.67
CA LEU A 10 -12.35 -51.73 -43.25
C LEU A 10 -11.99 -50.56 -42.31
N PHE A 11 -11.79 -49.34 -42.85
CA PHE A 11 -11.47 -48.18 -42.04
C PHE A 11 -12.71 -47.70 -41.25
N ASP A 12 -12.69 -47.92 -39.94
CA ASP A 12 -13.74 -47.47 -39.03
C ASP A 12 -13.68 -45.95 -38.83
N TRP A 13 -14.35 -45.24 -39.74
CA TRP A 13 -14.52 -43.79 -39.70
C TRP A 13 -15.17 -43.29 -38.42
N ASN A 14 -16.03 -44.09 -37.78
CA ASN A 14 -16.70 -43.71 -36.55
C ASN A 14 -15.74 -43.77 -35.36
N ALA A 15 -14.92 -44.82 -35.25
CA ALA A 15 -13.89 -44.91 -34.23
C ALA A 15 -12.81 -43.82 -34.39
N PHE A 16 -12.38 -43.56 -35.62
CA PHE A 16 -11.41 -42.50 -35.90
C PHE A 16 -11.96 -41.11 -35.56
N SER A 17 -13.17 -40.77 -36.04
CA SER A 17 -13.79 -39.46 -35.77
C SER A 17 -14.11 -39.26 -34.29
N SER A 18 -14.58 -40.30 -33.59
CA SER A 18 -14.81 -40.26 -32.14
C SER A 18 -13.50 -39.98 -31.37
N THR A 19 -12.42 -40.68 -31.72
CA THR A 19 -11.11 -40.49 -31.09
C THR A 19 -10.52 -39.11 -31.39
N LEU A 20 -10.68 -38.63 -32.63
CA LEU A 20 -10.23 -37.31 -33.05
C LEU A 20 -10.99 -36.21 -32.30
N ILE A 21 -12.32 -36.31 -32.22
CA ILE A 21 -13.16 -35.36 -31.47
C ILE A 21 -12.80 -35.40 -29.98
N ALA A 22 -12.67 -36.59 -29.39
CA ALA A 22 -12.28 -36.73 -28.00
C ALA A 22 -10.91 -36.09 -27.70
N THR A 23 -9.95 -36.25 -28.61
CA THR A 23 -8.61 -35.64 -28.48
C THR A 23 -8.67 -34.12 -28.61
N LEU A 24 -9.44 -33.60 -29.56
CA LEU A 24 -9.62 -32.15 -29.74
C LEU A 24 -10.35 -31.52 -28.53
N VAL A 25 -11.38 -32.18 -28.01
CA VAL A 25 -12.09 -31.73 -26.81
C VAL A 25 -11.16 -31.78 -25.60
N GLY A 26 -10.39 -32.86 -25.41
CA GLY A 26 -9.40 -32.98 -24.34
C GLY A 26 -8.34 -31.87 -24.40
N ALA A 27 -7.79 -31.62 -25.60
CA ALA A 27 -6.81 -30.55 -25.81
C ALA A 27 -7.40 -29.17 -25.54
N LEU A 28 -8.64 -28.91 -25.97
CA LEU A 28 -9.34 -27.65 -25.73
C LEU A 28 -9.58 -27.42 -24.23
N VAL A 29 -10.04 -28.44 -23.50
CA VAL A 29 -10.26 -28.35 -22.05
C VAL A 29 -8.94 -28.09 -21.33
N ALA A 30 -7.86 -28.79 -21.69
CA ALA A 30 -6.54 -28.56 -21.11
C ALA A 30 -6.01 -27.14 -21.37
N ALA A 31 -6.22 -26.61 -22.59
CA ALA A 31 -5.86 -25.25 -22.95
C ALA A 31 -6.66 -24.21 -22.12
N LEU A 32 -7.97 -24.42 -21.96
CA LEU A 32 -8.82 -23.53 -21.16
C LEU A 32 -8.43 -23.54 -19.68
N ILE A 33 -8.13 -24.71 -19.11
CA ILE A 33 -7.64 -24.83 -17.73
C ILE A 33 -6.31 -24.11 -17.58
N SER A 34 -5.38 -24.30 -18.51
CA SER A 34 -4.07 -23.65 -18.48
C SER A 34 -4.18 -22.12 -18.54
N ILE A 35 -5.03 -21.58 -19.41
CA ILE A 35 -5.30 -20.14 -19.51
C ILE A 35 -5.96 -19.61 -18.23
N SER A 36 -6.88 -20.37 -17.65
CA SER A 36 -7.56 -20.00 -16.40
C SER A 36 -6.57 -19.93 -15.24
N LEU A 37 -5.72 -20.95 -15.09
CA LEU A 37 -4.65 -20.99 -14.09
C LEU A 37 -3.68 -19.82 -14.27
N TYR A 38 -3.20 -19.59 -15.49
CA TYR A 38 -2.31 -18.46 -15.78
C TYR A 38 -2.93 -17.10 -15.41
N ARG A 39 -4.22 -16.90 -15.70
CA ARG A 39 -4.94 -15.67 -15.32
C ARG A 39 -5.12 -15.55 -13.81
N HIS A 40 -5.37 -16.65 -13.12
CA HIS A 40 -5.51 -16.66 -11.67
C HIS A 40 -4.19 -16.38 -10.98
N GLU A 41 -3.10 -17.00 -11.42
CA GLU A 41 -1.74 -16.75 -10.93
C GLU A 41 -1.31 -15.31 -11.18
N GLY A 42 -1.61 -14.75 -12.37
CA GLY A 42 -1.36 -13.34 -12.67
C GLY A 42 -2.08 -12.41 -11.70
N LYS A 43 -3.37 -12.64 -11.44
CA LYS A 43 -4.14 -11.84 -10.47
C LYS A 43 -3.61 -11.96 -9.04
N ALA A 44 -3.24 -13.17 -8.62
CA ALA A 44 -2.70 -13.41 -7.29
C ALA A 44 -1.34 -12.72 -7.11
N ARG A 45 -0.50 -12.75 -8.15
CA ARG A 45 0.79 -12.05 -8.16
C ARG A 45 0.62 -10.55 -8.11
N ASP A 46 -0.24 -9.98 -8.95
CA ASP A 46 -0.53 -8.54 -8.97
C ASP A 46 -1.01 -8.08 -7.57
N ALA A 47 -1.90 -8.85 -6.94
CA ALA A 47 -2.38 -8.56 -5.59
C ALA A 47 -1.26 -8.60 -4.53
N ALA A 48 -0.36 -9.59 -4.61
CA ALA A 48 0.78 -9.71 -3.70
C ALA A 48 1.80 -8.57 -3.87
N GLU A 49 2.02 -8.12 -5.11
CA GLU A 49 2.90 -6.97 -5.41
C GLU A 49 2.33 -5.67 -4.81
N VAL A 50 1.01 -5.45 -4.91
CA VAL A 50 0.33 -4.31 -4.26
C VAL A 50 0.41 -4.40 -2.74
N ASP A 51 0.20 -5.58 -2.14
CA ASP A 51 0.32 -5.76 -0.69
C ASP A 51 1.74 -5.46 -0.19
N ALA A 52 2.76 -5.93 -0.91
CA ALA A 52 4.16 -5.64 -0.60
C ALA A 52 4.46 -4.14 -0.69
N ALA A 53 3.92 -3.44 -1.69
CA ALA A 53 4.08 -2.00 -1.82
C ALA A 53 3.42 -1.23 -0.67
N VAL A 54 2.21 -1.63 -0.24
CA VAL A 54 1.56 -1.01 0.93
C VAL A 54 2.34 -1.26 2.21
N ILE A 55 2.85 -2.48 2.43
CA ILE A 55 3.68 -2.80 3.60
C ILE A 55 4.94 -1.93 3.61
N THR A 56 5.59 -1.75 2.46
CA THR A 56 6.76 -0.91 2.30
C THR A 56 6.44 0.55 2.64
N LEU A 57 5.34 1.08 2.09
CA LEU A 57 4.86 2.44 2.39
C LEU A 57 4.57 2.62 3.88
N MET A 58 3.89 1.66 4.52
CA MET A 58 3.59 1.73 5.95
C MET A 58 4.86 1.76 6.82
N ARG A 59 5.89 1.00 6.43
CA ARG A 59 7.18 1.00 7.12
C ARG A 59 7.91 2.32 6.94
N ALA A 60 7.94 2.86 5.72
CA ALA A 60 8.54 4.16 5.42
C ALA A 60 7.85 5.28 6.24
N ILE A 61 6.51 5.30 6.26
CA ILE A 61 5.73 6.24 7.09
C ILE A 61 6.11 6.11 8.56
N GLN A 62 6.20 4.87 9.08
CA GLN A 62 6.57 4.63 10.46
C GLN A 62 7.97 5.15 10.76
N SER A 63 8.98 4.80 9.96
CA SER A 63 10.37 5.22 10.19
C SER A 63 10.48 6.73 10.17
N TYR A 64 9.99 7.37 9.10
CA TYR A 64 10.01 8.83 8.96
C TYR A 64 9.34 9.54 10.14
N SER A 65 8.14 9.12 10.54
CA SER A 65 7.43 9.75 11.66
C SER A 65 8.18 9.64 12.99
N GLN A 66 8.90 8.53 13.21
CA GLN A 66 9.71 8.34 14.42
C GLN A 66 10.99 9.16 14.38
N ASP A 67 11.67 9.16 13.23
CA ASP A 67 12.95 9.84 13.07
C ASP A 67 12.79 11.36 13.04
N TYR A 68 11.71 11.86 12.42
CA TYR A 68 11.38 13.29 12.44
C TYR A 68 11.08 13.80 13.84
N ARG A 69 10.35 13.00 14.63
CA ARG A 69 10.10 13.33 16.04
C ARG A 69 11.40 13.37 16.86
N LYS A 70 12.33 12.44 16.62
CA LYS A 70 13.65 12.47 17.28
C LYS A 70 14.45 13.71 16.85
N PHE A 71 14.42 14.06 15.58
CA PHE A 71 15.07 15.25 15.04
C PHE A 71 14.55 16.54 15.68
N ILE A 72 13.23 16.76 15.72
CA ILE A 72 12.62 17.93 16.35
C ILE A 72 12.97 18.00 17.85
N ARG A 73 12.89 16.88 18.57
CA ARG A 73 13.30 16.83 19.99
C ARG A 73 14.77 17.18 20.21
N ALA A 74 15.65 16.74 19.31
CA ALA A 74 17.07 17.07 19.38
C ALA A 74 17.31 18.56 19.10
N LEU A 75 16.56 19.16 18.16
CA LEU A 75 16.58 20.59 17.91
C LEU A 75 16.11 21.40 19.11
N ASP A 76 14.97 21.04 19.70
CA ASP A 76 14.43 21.72 20.89
C ASP A 76 15.37 21.62 22.09
N ALA A 77 15.96 20.43 22.30
CA ALA A 77 16.95 20.21 23.36
C ALA A 77 18.18 21.09 23.15
N ARG A 78 18.69 21.19 21.92
CA ARG A 78 19.83 22.07 21.60
C ARG A 78 19.47 23.55 21.73
N ALA A 79 18.29 23.98 21.30
CA ALA A 79 17.83 25.35 21.44
C ALA A 79 17.71 25.76 22.93
N SER A 80 17.39 24.80 23.80
CA SER A 80 17.27 24.99 25.23
C SER A 80 18.61 24.92 26.00
N GLN A 81 19.71 24.54 25.34
CA GLN A 81 21.02 24.47 26.00
C GLN A 81 21.60 25.88 26.24
N PRO A 82 21.93 26.25 27.50
CA PRO A 82 22.60 27.51 27.79
C PRO A 82 23.99 27.53 27.11
N PRO A 83 24.33 28.54 26.29
CA PRO A 83 25.60 28.59 25.57
C PRO A 83 26.83 28.53 26.50
N LEU A 84 26.72 29.15 27.68
CA LEU A 84 27.75 29.16 28.71
C LEU A 84 28.01 27.77 29.32
N ALA A 85 27.00 26.93 29.49
CA ALA A 85 27.14 25.59 30.06
C ALA A 85 27.97 24.67 29.15
N VAL A 86 27.84 24.84 27.83
CA VAL A 86 28.62 24.10 26.83
C VAL A 86 30.06 24.62 26.74
N GLN A 87 30.26 25.96 26.79
CA GLN A 87 31.60 26.55 26.74
C GLN A 87 32.46 26.24 27.97
N GLN A 88 31.84 26.13 29.14
CA GLN A 88 32.54 25.81 30.39
C GLN A 88 32.68 24.30 30.65
N GLY A 89 32.20 23.44 29.73
CA GLY A 89 32.30 21.99 29.85
C GLY A 89 31.43 21.38 30.94
N TRP A 90 30.40 22.09 31.42
CA TRP A 90 29.46 21.58 32.44
C TRP A 90 28.45 20.60 31.85
N THR A 91 28.22 20.66 30.54
CA THR A 91 27.30 19.77 29.83
C THR A 91 27.86 19.40 28.47
N ASP A 92 27.65 18.17 28.03
CA ASP A 92 27.97 17.75 26.66
C ASP A 92 27.10 18.49 25.63
N ARG A 93 27.69 18.75 24.47
CA ARG A 93 26.99 19.37 23.35
C ARG A 93 25.93 18.39 22.81
N VAL A 94 24.68 18.85 22.72
CA VAL A 94 23.64 18.07 22.04
C VAL A 94 24.00 17.94 20.56
N VAL A 95 24.18 16.70 20.12
CA VAL A 95 24.34 16.35 18.71
C VAL A 95 22.95 16.37 18.08
N VAL A 96 22.77 17.22 17.08
CA VAL A 96 21.55 17.22 16.26
C VAL A 96 21.75 16.15 15.20
N VAL A 97 20.85 15.17 15.18
CA VAL A 97 20.76 14.19 14.10
C VAL A 97 20.37 14.88 12.80
N ASP A 98 20.70 14.27 11.67
CA ASP A 98 20.28 14.80 10.37
C ASP A 98 18.76 14.82 10.24
N GLU A 99 18.25 15.79 9.48
CA GLU A 99 16.83 15.83 9.12
C GLU A 99 16.50 14.55 8.33
N PRO A 100 15.44 13.81 8.70
CA PRO A 100 15.11 12.57 8.02
C PRO A 100 14.63 12.83 6.60
N ASP A 101 15.10 12.01 5.67
CA ASP A 101 14.70 12.09 4.26
C ASP A 101 13.31 11.48 4.04
N ARG A 102 12.49 12.13 3.20
CA ARG A 102 11.15 11.69 2.78
C ARG A 102 11.19 10.82 1.53
N THR A 103 12.33 10.68 0.86
CA THR A 103 12.49 9.94 -0.40
C THR A 103 11.94 8.51 -0.33
N GLU A 104 12.07 7.81 0.80
CA GLU A 104 11.53 6.46 0.96
C GLU A 104 9.99 6.42 0.90
N ILE A 105 9.32 7.39 1.53
CA ILE A 105 7.84 7.51 1.46
C ILE A 105 7.42 7.81 0.03
N ASP A 106 8.08 8.77 -0.60
CA ASP A 106 7.74 9.20 -1.97
C ASP A 106 7.95 8.06 -2.97
N THR A 107 9.06 7.35 -2.87
CA THR A 107 9.34 6.18 -3.72
C THR A 107 8.31 5.08 -3.48
N ALA A 108 7.96 4.79 -2.22
CA ALA A 108 7.01 3.74 -1.90
C ALA A 108 5.59 4.07 -2.39
N VAL A 109 5.14 5.32 -2.27
CA VAL A 109 3.81 5.71 -2.74
C VAL A 109 3.74 5.79 -4.27
N GLU A 110 4.79 6.26 -4.94
CA GLU A 110 4.85 6.23 -6.41
C GLU A 110 4.88 4.79 -6.95
N THR A 111 5.61 3.89 -6.29
CA THR A 111 5.58 2.46 -6.61
C THR A 111 4.17 1.90 -6.46
N LEU A 112 3.46 2.25 -5.39
CA LEU A 112 2.07 1.85 -5.18
C LEU A 112 1.15 2.37 -6.30
N ILE A 113 1.29 3.62 -6.72
CA ILE A 113 0.50 4.21 -7.82
C ILE A 113 0.76 3.49 -9.15
N VAL A 114 2.02 3.09 -9.41
CA VAL A 114 2.39 2.35 -10.63
C VAL A 114 1.78 0.95 -10.66
N LEU A 115 1.77 0.26 -9.52
CA LEU A 115 1.26 -1.12 -9.42
C LEU A 115 -0.28 -1.20 -9.40
N THR A 116 -0.94 -0.14 -8.93
CA THR A 116 -2.40 -0.10 -8.78
C THR A 116 -3.12 0.36 -10.06
N ARG A 117 -4.37 -0.07 -10.21
CA ARG A 117 -5.25 0.28 -11.34
C ARG A 117 -6.62 0.72 -10.81
N THR A 118 -7.38 1.41 -11.67
CA THR A 118 -8.76 1.83 -11.40
C THR A 118 -8.93 2.46 -10.00
N ASP A 119 -9.78 1.89 -9.16
CA ASP A 119 -10.12 2.41 -7.83
C ASP A 119 -8.92 2.39 -6.87
N ASP A 120 -8.11 1.33 -6.92
CA ASP A 120 -6.92 1.20 -6.08
C ASP A 120 -5.91 2.31 -6.38
N ARG A 121 -5.83 2.74 -7.65
CA ARG A 121 -4.98 3.85 -8.06
C ARG A 121 -5.46 5.17 -7.50
N VAL A 122 -6.77 5.42 -7.49
CA VAL A 122 -7.36 6.63 -6.89
C VAL A 122 -7.03 6.70 -5.40
N ILE A 123 -7.08 5.56 -4.69
CA ILE A 123 -6.68 5.49 -3.28
C ILE A 123 -5.18 5.79 -3.12
N ALA A 124 -4.32 5.23 -3.96
CA ALA A 124 -2.88 5.47 -3.91
C ALA A 124 -2.52 6.95 -4.17
N GLU A 125 -3.13 7.57 -5.18
CA GLU A 125 -2.96 8.99 -5.51
C GLU A 125 -3.45 9.88 -4.36
N ARG A 126 -4.62 9.59 -3.79
CA ARG A 126 -5.13 10.33 -2.63
C ARG A 126 -4.24 10.15 -1.39
N THR A 127 -3.68 8.95 -1.20
CA THR A 127 -2.73 8.69 -0.12
C THR A 127 -1.49 9.57 -0.27
N ARG A 128 -0.93 9.68 -1.48
CA ARG A 128 0.20 10.57 -1.76
C ARG A 128 -0.09 12.01 -1.38
N GLU A 129 -1.25 12.52 -1.78
CA GLU A 129 -1.67 13.90 -1.45
C GLU A 129 -1.73 14.13 0.05
N VAL A 130 -2.38 13.24 0.80
CA VAL A 130 -2.49 13.36 2.26
C VAL A 130 -1.11 13.30 2.92
N LEU A 131 -0.26 12.35 2.54
CA LEU A 131 1.10 12.22 3.08
C LEU A 131 1.97 13.45 2.81
N TYR A 132 1.79 14.10 1.66
CA TYR A 132 2.46 15.35 1.32
C TYR A 132 1.94 16.49 2.20
N GLN A 133 0.61 16.62 2.34
CA GLN A 133 0.00 17.68 3.15
C GLN A 133 0.37 17.57 4.64
N LEU A 134 0.47 16.35 5.17
CA LEU A 134 0.90 16.12 6.55
C LEU A 134 2.31 16.65 6.84
N ASN A 135 3.17 16.80 5.83
CA ASN A 135 4.51 17.34 6.02
C ASN A 135 4.50 18.82 6.48
N PHE A 136 3.42 19.56 6.22
CA PHE A 136 3.30 20.96 6.62
C PHE A 136 2.79 21.15 8.06
N LEU A 137 2.49 20.07 8.76
CA LEU A 137 2.02 20.11 10.14
C LEU A 137 3.22 20.36 11.06
N LYS A 138 3.27 21.55 11.68
CA LYS A 138 4.42 22.00 12.50
C LYS A 138 4.57 21.23 13.81
N ASP A 139 3.45 20.78 14.38
CA ASP A 139 3.44 19.99 15.60
C ASP A 139 3.82 18.53 15.27
N SER A 140 5.05 18.14 15.62
CA SER A 140 5.57 16.81 15.32
C SER A 140 4.82 15.67 16.02
N ASP A 141 4.24 15.92 17.19
CA ASP A 141 3.47 14.92 17.93
C ASP A 141 2.11 14.69 17.25
N ARG A 142 1.46 15.77 16.84
CA ARG A 142 0.24 15.73 16.02
C ARG A 142 0.48 15.07 14.68
N GLN A 143 1.55 15.44 14.00
CA GLN A 143 1.92 14.87 12.71
C GLN A 143 2.10 13.36 12.80
N ALA A 144 2.78 12.86 13.84
CA ALA A 144 2.95 11.42 14.05
C ALA A 144 1.61 10.68 14.26
N ILE A 145 0.65 11.29 14.95
CA ILE A 145 -0.70 10.73 15.14
C ILE A 145 -1.43 10.63 13.80
N GLU A 146 -1.39 11.67 12.97
CA GLU A 146 -2.06 11.66 11.67
C GLU A 146 -1.39 10.72 10.67
N TYR A 147 -0.05 10.56 10.69
CA TYR A 147 0.64 9.51 9.95
C TYR A 147 0.20 8.10 10.38
N ALA A 148 0.00 7.88 11.69
CA ALA A 148 -0.55 6.62 12.19
C ALA A 148 -1.99 6.39 11.72
N ALA A 149 -2.79 7.45 11.59
CA ALA A 149 -4.14 7.37 11.04
C ALA A 149 -4.13 6.94 9.56
N VAL A 150 -3.26 7.52 8.72
CA VAL A 150 -3.09 7.08 7.32
C VAL A 150 -2.75 5.60 7.25
N ARG A 151 -1.80 5.13 8.08
CA ARG A 151 -1.45 3.71 8.13
C ARG A 151 -2.65 2.82 8.46
N ARG A 152 -3.50 3.21 9.42
CA ARG A 152 -4.71 2.44 9.78
C ARG A 152 -5.67 2.35 8.59
N VAL A 153 -5.84 3.44 7.85
CA VAL A 153 -6.67 3.47 6.63
C VAL A 153 -6.12 2.49 5.59
N LEU A 154 -4.80 2.51 5.34
CA LEU A 154 -4.14 1.62 4.39
C LEU A 154 -4.24 0.14 4.78
N VAL A 155 -4.06 -0.19 6.06
CA VAL A 155 -4.23 -1.57 6.57
C VAL A 155 -5.67 -2.04 6.33
N ALA A 156 -6.67 -1.23 6.68
CA ALA A 156 -8.07 -1.61 6.55
C ALA A 156 -8.50 -1.76 5.07
N TRP A 157 -7.98 -0.91 4.19
CA TRP A 157 -8.17 -1.03 2.74
C TRP A 157 -7.58 -2.34 2.20
N ARG A 158 -6.30 -2.64 2.49
CA ARG A 158 -5.68 -3.88 2.00
C ARG A 158 -6.26 -5.16 2.57
N ALA A 159 -6.77 -5.11 3.80
CA ALA A 159 -7.51 -6.23 4.38
C ALA A 159 -8.92 -6.43 3.76
N GLY A 160 -9.32 -5.61 2.79
CA GLY A 160 -10.65 -5.65 2.17
C GLY A 160 -11.77 -5.28 3.15
N LYS A 161 -11.45 -4.57 4.24
CA LYS A 161 -12.40 -4.20 5.31
C LYS A 161 -13.05 -2.84 5.08
N ARG A 162 -12.57 -2.09 4.09
CA ARG A 162 -13.15 -0.83 3.64
C ARG A 162 -13.32 -0.87 2.14
N SER A 163 -14.47 -0.41 1.68
CA SER A 163 -14.71 -0.07 0.28
C SER A 163 -13.80 1.09 -0.15
N THR A 164 -13.71 1.32 -1.46
CA THR A 164 -13.03 2.47 -2.04
C THR A 164 -13.55 3.78 -1.45
N ALA A 165 -14.88 3.94 -1.38
CA ALA A 165 -15.52 5.15 -0.85
C ALA A 165 -15.18 5.37 0.64
N GLU A 166 -15.23 4.32 1.47
CA GLU A 166 -14.87 4.42 2.89
C GLU A 166 -13.38 4.71 3.09
N THR A 167 -12.51 4.18 2.24
CA THR A 167 -11.07 4.43 2.28
C THR A 167 -10.78 5.89 1.93
N LEU A 168 -11.35 6.40 0.84
CA LEU A 168 -11.22 7.80 0.42
C LEU A 168 -11.79 8.76 1.46
N SER A 169 -12.94 8.43 2.05
CA SER A 169 -13.52 9.19 3.16
C SER A 169 -12.59 9.22 4.38
N GLY A 170 -12.00 8.07 4.75
CA GLY A 170 -11.01 8.01 5.83
C GLY A 170 -9.78 8.88 5.57
N LEU A 171 -9.26 8.91 4.35
CA LEU A 171 -8.16 9.81 3.97
C LEU A 171 -8.58 11.28 4.00
N ALA A 172 -9.82 11.60 3.58
CA ALA A 172 -10.36 12.96 3.66
C ALA A 172 -10.51 13.43 5.12
N VAL A 173 -10.90 12.55 6.04
CA VAL A 173 -10.94 12.88 7.48
C VAL A 173 -9.55 13.24 8.01
N VAL A 174 -8.50 12.51 7.63
CA VAL A 174 -7.12 12.84 8.05
C VAL A 174 -6.69 14.22 7.53
N ASP A 175 -6.98 14.51 6.26
CA ASP A 175 -6.66 15.81 5.66
C ASP A 175 -7.44 16.96 6.32
N GLU A 176 -8.71 16.73 6.66
CA GLU A 176 -9.54 17.69 7.38
C GLU A 176 -9.02 17.94 8.80
N ARG A 177 -8.67 16.87 9.55
CA ARG A 177 -8.05 16.99 10.88
C ARG A 177 -6.78 17.83 10.80
N ARG A 178 -5.90 17.54 9.85
CA ARG A 178 -4.69 18.34 9.59
C ARG A 178 -5.02 19.82 9.37
N ARG A 179 -6.01 20.13 8.52
CA ARG A 179 -6.43 21.52 8.25
C ARG A 179 -6.87 22.21 9.54
N LEU A 180 -7.76 21.60 10.31
CA LEU A 180 -8.29 22.17 11.56
C LEU A 180 -7.18 22.34 12.62
N ILE A 181 -6.21 21.43 12.69
CA ILE A 181 -5.04 21.56 13.57
C ILE A 181 -4.20 22.79 13.18
N ILE A 182 -3.98 23.01 11.88
CA ILE A 182 -3.25 24.20 11.39
C ILE A 182 -4.02 25.49 11.69
N GLU A 183 -5.35 25.47 11.62
CA GLU A 183 -6.22 26.57 12.00
C GLU A 183 -6.29 26.81 13.53
N GLY A 184 -5.64 25.96 14.34
CA GLY A 184 -5.61 26.09 15.79
C GLY A 184 -6.91 25.70 16.48
N LYS A 185 -7.73 24.85 15.85
CA LYS A 185 -8.96 24.34 16.46
C LYS A 185 -8.65 23.40 17.64
N PRO A 186 -9.46 23.43 18.71
CA PRO A 186 -9.29 22.52 19.84
C PRO A 186 -9.62 21.07 19.45
N GLU A 187 -9.10 20.10 20.23
CA GLU A 187 -9.28 18.67 19.93
C GLU A 187 -10.75 18.24 19.82
N THR A 188 -11.60 18.86 20.63
CA THR A 188 -13.04 18.58 20.70
C THR A 188 -13.77 18.84 19.38
N ASP A 189 -13.20 19.69 18.54
CA ASP A 189 -13.79 20.13 17.27
C ASP A 189 -13.24 19.30 16.09
N LEU A 190 -12.23 18.45 16.34
CA LEU A 190 -11.66 17.61 15.30
C LEU A 190 -12.57 16.39 15.07
N PRO A 191 -12.85 16.02 13.80
CA PRO A 191 -13.57 14.79 13.52
C PRO A 191 -12.77 13.59 14.02
N ALA A 192 -13.45 12.54 14.48
CA ALA A 192 -12.77 11.37 15.05
C ALA A 192 -11.74 10.79 14.07
N PRO A 193 -10.53 10.41 14.53
CA PRO A 193 -9.55 9.80 13.66
C PRO A 193 -10.09 8.47 13.12
N PRO A 194 -9.72 8.05 11.89
CA PRO A 194 -10.10 6.76 11.37
C PRO A 194 -9.76 5.64 12.37
N GLU A 195 -10.79 4.89 12.77
CA GLU A 195 -10.63 3.85 13.78
C GLU A 195 -9.63 2.78 13.30
N PRO A 196 -8.75 2.28 14.19
CA PRO A 196 -8.00 1.07 13.90
C PRO A 196 -9.01 -0.05 13.74
N TYR A 197 -8.89 -0.84 12.67
CA TYR A 197 -9.73 -2.02 12.51
C TYR A 197 -9.53 -2.92 13.74
N ALA A 198 -10.58 -3.09 14.53
CA ALA A 198 -10.64 -4.11 15.56
C ALA A 198 -10.74 -5.46 14.84
N GLY A 199 -9.60 -6.05 14.53
CA GLY A 199 -9.55 -7.43 14.10
C GLY A 199 -10.12 -8.28 15.22
N THR A 200 -11.26 -8.94 14.98
CA THR A 200 -11.49 -10.21 15.67
C THR A 200 -10.30 -11.09 15.31
N ALA A 201 -9.50 -11.43 16.32
CA ALA A 201 -8.45 -12.43 16.19
C ALA A 201 -9.07 -13.66 15.50
N VAL A 202 -8.51 -14.03 14.35
CA VAL A 202 -8.74 -15.35 13.74
C VAL A 202 -7.59 -16.23 14.20
#